data_AF-A0A8T4M9F5-F1
#
_entry.id   AF-A0A8T4M9F5-F1
#
_cell.length_a   1.000
_cell.length_b   1.000
_cell.length_c   1.000
_cell.angle_alpha   90.00
_cell.angle_beta   90.00
_cell.angle_gamma   90.00
#
_symmetry.space_group_name_H-M   'P 1'
#
loop_
_entity.id
_entity.type
_entity.pdbx_description
1 polymer ?
#
loop_
_entity_poly.entity_id
_entity_poly.type
_entity_poly.pdbx_seq_one_letter_code
_entity_poly.pdbx_strand_id
1 'polypeptide(L)'
;MTEKNYNPEQKMKKVGTALENSAKQKVEKAPLKKEIKEEKIENAEVKEEKKKPIIKKEIVKKDHALINAQSVHVSTKYAMAICKFLKYKSIETAISDLEQVIVKKKAVPMKGEIPHRKGKGMMSGRFPKRASEHFIVLLKGLKGNAVMNGLENPVIVEASANRAQRPFGKGGIKRKRTHIRLKVMDKKMIKPKKDKKKIVNKKMEKKK
;
A
#
# COMPACT_ATOMS: atom_id res chain seq x y z
N MET A 1 52.88 4.34 -25.08
CA MET A 1 52.32 3.79 -26.34
C MET A 1 51.39 2.65 -25.95
N THR A 2 50.06 2.67 -26.05
CA THR A 2 49.08 3.58 -26.65
C THR A 2 47.76 3.35 -25.92
N GLU A 3 47.05 4.45 -25.66
CA GLU A 3 45.75 4.52 -25.02
C GLU A 3 44.71 3.66 -25.76
N LYS A 4 44.01 2.79 -25.02
CA LYS A 4 42.87 2.05 -25.56
C LYS A 4 41.69 3.00 -25.69
N ASN A 5 41.50 3.50 -26.91
CA ASN A 5 40.37 4.33 -27.32
C ASN A 5 39.02 3.69 -26.96
N TYR A 6 38.42 4.19 -25.89
CA TYR A 6 37.02 3.98 -25.54
C TYR A 6 36.16 4.78 -26.52
N ASN A 7 35.43 4.11 -27.42
CA ASN A 7 34.54 4.76 -28.39
C ASN A 7 33.06 4.69 -27.91
N PRO A 8 32.49 5.76 -27.34
CA PRO A 8 31.11 5.78 -26.82
C PRO A 8 30.02 5.70 -27.90
N GLU A 9 30.35 5.93 -29.18
CA GLU A 9 29.36 6.04 -30.26
C GLU A 9 28.76 4.69 -30.70
N GLN A 10 29.53 3.59 -30.57
CA GLN A 10 29.05 2.25 -30.97
C GLN A 10 27.97 1.71 -30.02
N LYS A 11 27.99 2.12 -28.74
CA LYS A 11 26.98 1.72 -27.75
C LYS A 11 25.66 2.47 -27.95
N MET A 12 25.71 3.73 -28.38
CA MET A 12 24.50 4.52 -28.69
C MET A 12 23.84 4.05 -29.99
N LYS A 13 24.62 3.69 -31.02
CA LYS A 13 24.11 3.12 -32.28
C LYS A 13 23.34 1.80 -32.06
N LYS A 14 23.82 0.93 -31.17
CA LYS A 14 23.16 -0.36 -30.85
C LYS A 14 21.83 -0.20 -30.10
N VAL A 15 21.68 0.89 -29.33
CA VAL A 15 20.44 1.24 -28.62
C VAL A 15 19.45 1.95 -29.54
N GLY A 16 19.93 2.77 -30.49
CA GLY A 16 19.10 3.42 -31.52
C GLY A 16 18.44 2.44 -32.49
N THR A 17 19.18 1.42 -32.96
CA THR A 17 18.64 0.41 -33.90
C THR A 17 17.53 -0.47 -33.30
N ALA A 18 17.50 -0.63 -31.96
CA ALA A 18 16.46 -1.41 -31.28
C ALA A 18 15.15 -0.62 -31.08
N LEU A 19 15.24 0.71 -30.93
CA LEU A 19 14.08 1.60 -30.82
C LEU A 19 13.41 1.83 -32.18
N GLU A 20 14.17 1.91 -33.27
CA GLU A 20 13.61 2.11 -34.63
C GLU A 20 12.89 0.88 -35.21
N ASN A 21 13.30 -0.34 -34.86
CA ASN A 21 12.67 -1.56 -35.39
C ASN A 21 11.34 -1.91 -34.72
N SER A 22 11.07 -1.40 -33.52
CA SER A 22 9.76 -1.56 -32.85
C SER A 22 8.72 -0.52 -33.30
N ALA A 23 9.15 0.63 -33.82
CA ALA A 23 8.28 1.66 -34.38
C ALA A 23 7.87 1.37 -35.84
N LYS A 24 8.70 0.67 -36.62
CA LYS A 24 8.45 0.35 -38.04
C LYS A 24 7.40 -0.73 -38.30
N GLN A 25 7.01 -1.53 -37.31
CA GLN A 25 5.90 -2.49 -37.45
C GLN A 25 4.49 -1.89 -37.27
N LYS A 26 4.37 -0.58 -36.98
CA LYS A 26 3.07 0.07 -36.76
C LYS A 26 2.67 1.12 -37.80
N VAL A 27 3.47 1.37 -38.85
CA VAL A 27 3.26 2.53 -39.74
C VAL A 27 3.14 2.19 -41.24
N GLU A 28 3.53 1.00 -41.71
CA GLU A 28 3.46 0.69 -43.15
C GLU A 28 2.27 -0.20 -43.53
N LYS A 29 1.14 0.45 -43.78
CA LYS A 29 0.25 0.23 -44.95
C LYS A 29 -0.72 1.41 -45.03
N ALA A 30 -0.26 2.47 -45.67
CA ALA A 30 -1.04 3.64 -46.09
C ALA A 30 -1.64 3.40 -47.52
N PRO A 31 -2.27 4.38 -48.21
CA PRO A 31 -3.69 4.77 -48.12
C PRO A 31 -4.40 4.87 -49.51
N LEU A 32 -5.71 5.22 -49.54
CA LEU A 32 -6.38 6.18 -50.47
C LEU A 32 -7.83 5.78 -50.84
N LYS A 33 -8.81 6.58 -50.40
CA LYS A 33 -9.87 7.26 -51.19
C LYS A 33 -10.88 7.93 -50.25
N LYS A 34 -10.75 9.25 -50.08
CA LYS A 34 -11.87 10.12 -49.72
C LYS A 34 -12.58 10.44 -51.02
N GLU A 35 -13.88 10.15 -51.07
CA GLU A 35 -14.95 10.95 -51.66
C GLU A 35 -16.15 10.03 -51.90
N ILE A 36 -17.33 10.54 -51.55
CA ILE A 36 -18.68 10.05 -51.87
C ILE A 36 -19.34 9.15 -50.78
N LYS A 37 -20.44 9.72 -50.25
CA LYS A 37 -21.59 9.13 -49.55
C LYS A 37 -21.61 9.14 -48.02
N GLU A 38 -21.78 10.35 -47.50
CA GLU A 38 -22.93 10.57 -46.62
C GLU A 38 -24.23 10.16 -47.35
N GLU A 39 -25.17 9.60 -46.60
CA GLU A 39 -26.51 9.13 -46.98
C GLU A 39 -26.71 7.68 -47.45
N LYS A 40 -27.53 6.99 -46.63
CA LYS A 40 -28.42 5.85 -46.92
C LYS A 40 -27.76 4.47 -47.03
N ILE A 41 -27.84 3.72 -45.94
CA ILE A 41 -28.77 2.57 -45.80
C ILE A 41 -29.05 2.39 -44.30
N GLU A 42 -30.26 2.76 -43.92
CA GLU A 42 -30.91 2.35 -42.69
C GLU A 42 -31.21 0.83 -42.75
N ASN A 43 -31.21 0.20 -41.57
CA ASN A 43 -31.78 -1.12 -41.26
C ASN A 43 -30.99 -2.39 -41.65
N ALA A 44 -30.25 -2.93 -40.67
CA ALA A 44 -30.24 -4.38 -40.40
C ALA A 44 -29.62 -4.69 -39.02
N GLU A 45 -30.52 -4.89 -38.04
CA GLU A 45 -30.42 -5.87 -36.95
C GLU A 45 -29.44 -5.66 -35.78
N VAL A 46 -30.02 -4.98 -34.78
CA VAL A 46 -29.78 -5.13 -33.35
C VAL A 46 -29.83 -6.61 -32.94
N LYS A 47 -28.68 -7.20 -32.57
CA LYS A 47 -28.65 -8.33 -31.65
C LYS A 47 -28.54 -7.79 -30.22
N GLU A 48 -29.70 -7.59 -29.62
CA GLU A 48 -29.87 -7.39 -28.18
C GLU A 48 -29.37 -8.64 -27.44
N GLU A 49 -28.10 -8.63 -27.04
CA GLU A 49 -27.65 -9.47 -25.94
C GLU A 49 -28.38 -8.97 -24.68
N LYS A 50 -29.39 -9.74 -24.27
CA LYS A 50 -30.14 -9.57 -23.02
C LYS A 50 -29.17 -9.40 -21.85
N LYS A 51 -28.88 -8.16 -21.48
CA LYS A 51 -28.18 -7.82 -20.24
C LYS A 51 -29.06 -8.34 -19.10
N LYS A 52 -28.66 -9.46 -18.49
CA LYS A 52 -29.25 -9.98 -17.26
C LYS A 52 -29.40 -8.81 -16.27
N PRO A 53 -30.53 -8.66 -15.57
CA PRO A 53 -30.73 -7.55 -14.65
C PRO A 53 -29.59 -7.55 -13.63
N ILE A 54 -28.78 -6.49 -13.64
CA ILE A 54 -27.72 -6.29 -12.65
C ILE A 54 -28.46 -5.99 -11.35
N ILE A 55 -28.68 -7.04 -10.55
CA ILE A 55 -29.21 -6.93 -9.20
C ILE A 55 -28.26 -5.98 -8.45
N LYS A 56 -28.69 -4.75 -8.19
CA LYS A 56 -27.96 -3.79 -7.35
C LYS A 56 -27.91 -4.39 -5.96
N LYS A 57 -26.86 -5.16 -5.67
CA LYS A 57 -26.56 -5.63 -4.31
C LYS A 57 -26.45 -4.38 -3.44
N GLU A 58 -27.38 -4.21 -2.51
CA GLU A 58 -27.33 -3.13 -1.54
C GLU A 58 -25.97 -3.18 -0.84
N ILE A 59 -25.20 -2.09 -0.97
CA ILE A 59 -23.89 -1.98 -0.35
C ILE A 59 -24.13 -1.79 1.14
N VAL A 60 -24.10 -2.89 1.89
CA VAL A 60 -24.17 -2.85 3.36
C VAL A 60 -22.96 -2.06 3.86
N LYS A 61 -23.20 -0.81 4.26
CA LYS A 61 -22.18 0.04 4.86
C LYS A 61 -21.78 -0.56 6.20
N LYS A 62 -20.48 -0.80 6.37
CA LYS A 62 -19.91 -1.31 7.62
C LYS A 62 -19.23 -0.16 8.35
N ASP A 63 -19.38 -0.12 9.67
CA ASP A 63 -18.74 0.88 10.54
C ASP A 63 -17.21 0.84 10.53
N HIS A 64 -16.64 -0.24 10.00
CA HIS A 64 -15.20 -0.45 9.97
C HIS A 64 -14.77 -1.09 8.65
N ALA A 65 -13.55 -0.79 8.24
CA ALA A 65 -12.87 -1.52 7.18
C ALA A 65 -11.72 -2.35 7.76
N LEU A 66 -11.52 -3.53 7.20
CA LEU A 66 -10.55 -4.50 7.66
C LEU A 66 -9.71 -5.01 6.49
N ILE A 67 -8.48 -5.37 6.79
CA ILE A 67 -7.61 -6.11 5.89
C ILE A 67 -6.87 -7.18 6.68
N ASN A 68 -6.95 -8.42 6.19
CA ASN A 68 -6.29 -9.59 6.75
C ASN A 68 -5.31 -10.11 5.71
N ALA A 69 -4.03 -9.83 5.88
CA ALA A 69 -2.98 -10.34 5.02
C ALA A 69 -2.38 -11.60 5.64
N GLN A 70 -2.48 -12.73 4.96
CA GLN A 70 -1.96 -14.00 5.45
C GLN A 70 -0.57 -14.32 4.87
N SER A 71 0.28 -14.94 5.70
CA SER A 71 1.57 -15.49 5.27
C SER A 71 2.46 -14.52 4.47
N VAL A 72 2.45 -13.24 4.86
CA VAL A 72 3.24 -12.18 4.21
C VAL A 72 4.74 -12.43 4.42
N HIS A 73 5.54 -12.15 3.40
CA HIS A 73 7.00 -12.32 3.36
C HIS A 73 7.76 -11.28 4.21
N VAL A 74 7.34 -11.09 5.47
CA VAL A 74 7.90 -10.07 6.37
C VAL A 74 8.29 -10.70 7.71
N SER A 75 9.38 -10.20 8.28
CA SER A 75 9.79 -10.54 9.64
C SER A 75 8.78 -10.02 10.66
N THR A 76 8.32 -10.89 11.55
CA THR A 76 7.34 -10.53 12.60
C THR A 76 7.83 -9.38 13.48
N LYS A 77 9.12 -9.33 13.82
CA LYS A 77 9.71 -8.23 14.62
C LYS A 77 9.59 -6.86 13.93
N TYR A 78 9.80 -6.80 12.61
CA TYR A 78 9.65 -5.56 11.85
C TYR A 78 8.18 -5.20 11.67
N ALA A 79 7.32 -6.18 11.39
CA ALA A 79 5.88 -5.96 11.26
C ALA A 79 5.27 -5.42 12.56
N MET A 80 5.62 -5.98 13.72
CA MET A 80 5.12 -5.48 15.02
C MET A 80 5.52 -4.03 15.29
N ALA A 81 6.77 -3.65 14.98
CA ALA A 81 7.23 -2.29 15.14
C ALA A 81 6.49 -1.31 14.22
N ILE A 82 6.28 -1.70 12.96
CA ILE A 82 5.50 -0.91 12.00
C ILE A 82 4.04 -0.80 12.47
N CYS A 83 3.38 -1.89 12.87
CA CYS A 83 2.02 -1.85 13.40
C CYS A 83 1.88 -0.86 14.57
N LYS A 84 2.84 -0.87 15.51
CA LYS A 84 2.86 0.08 16.63
C LYS A 84 3.04 1.53 16.15
N PHE A 85 3.87 1.74 15.14
CA PHE A 85 4.14 3.04 14.56
C PHE A 85 2.96 3.61 13.75
N LEU A 86 2.12 2.76 13.14
CA LEU A 86 0.95 3.17 12.36
C LEU A 86 -0.31 3.36 13.22
N LYS A 87 -0.34 2.80 14.43
CA LYS A 87 -1.50 2.87 15.31
C LYS A 87 -1.89 4.32 15.59
N TYR A 88 -3.19 4.61 15.50
CA TYR A 88 -3.82 5.93 15.70
C TYR A 88 -3.48 7.00 14.67
N LYS A 89 -2.86 6.63 13.54
CA LYS A 89 -2.66 7.54 12.42
C LYS A 89 -3.79 7.42 11.40
N SER A 90 -3.96 8.46 10.60
CA SER A 90 -4.79 8.38 9.38
C SER A 90 -4.07 7.53 8.34
N ILE A 91 -4.83 6.97 7.38
CA ILE A 91 -4.24 6.10 6.35
C ILE A 91 -3.22 6.88 5.49
N GLU A 92 -3.49 8.14 5.19
CA GLU A 92 -2.64 8.96 4.31
C GLU A 92 -1.32 9.35 4.99
N THR A 93 -1.40 9.78 6.26
CA THR A 93 -0.19 10.06 7.05
C THR A 93 0.64 8.80 7.28
N ALA A 94 -0.02 7.65 7.46
CA ALA A 94 0.64 6.36 7.57
C ALA A 94 1.41 5.97 6.28
N ILE A 95 0.84 6.21 5.09
CA ILE A 95 1.52 5.95 3.81
C ILE A 95 2.73 6.87 3.66
N SER A 96 2.54 8.18 3.84
CA SER A 96 3.64 9.17 3.72
C SER A 96 4.78 8.86 4.68
N ASP A 97 4.47 8.49 5.93
CA ASP A 97 5.48 8.12 6.90
C ASP A 97 6.28 6.88 6.47
N LEU A 98 5.65 5.87 5.88
CA LEU A 98 6.34 4.67 5.42
C LEU A 98 7.20 4.94 4.18
N GLU A 99 6.79 5.84 3.30
CA GLU A 99 7.61 6.30 2.18
C GLU A 99 8.88 7.01 2.70
N GLN A 100 8.76 7.85 3.72
CA GLN A 100 9.92 8.46 4.38
C GLN A 100 10.84 7.44 5.04
N VAL A 101 10.29 6.33 5.56
CA VAL A 101 11.08 5.22 6.11
C VAL A 101 11.88 4.51 5.01
N ILE A 102 11.31 4.34 3.81
CA ILE A 102 11.99 3.73 2.66
C ILE A 102 13.18 4.59 2.22
N VAL A 103 13.01 5.91 2.19
CA VAL A 103 14.07 6.89 1.89
C VAL A 103 15.01 7.11 3.10
N LYS A 104 14.82 6.39 4.20
CA LYS A 104 15.62 6.47 5.45
C LYS A 104 15.61 7.86 6.13
N LYS A 105 14.61 8.69 5.85
CA LYS A 105 14.43 10.00 6.51
C LYS A 105 13.82 9.85 7.90
N LYS A 106 12.87 8.91 8.05
CA LYS A 106 12.15 8.67 9.30
C LYS A 106 12.45 7.28 9.84
N ALA A 107 12.94 7.18 11.07
CA ALA A 107 13.24 5.90 11.69
C ALA A 107 11.99 5.28 12.34
N VAL A 108 11.84 3.96 12.24
CA VAL A 108 10.80 3.24 12.96
C VAL A 108 11.33 2.88 14.36
N PRO A 109 10.63 3.26 15.44
CA PRO A 109 11.01 2.89 16.80
C PRO A 109 10.96 1.38 16.96
N MET A 110 12.04 0.79 17.44
CA MET A 110 12.12 -0.65 17.67
C MET A 110 12.76 -0.95 19.01
N LYS A 111 12.39 -2.08 19.62
CA LYS A 111 12.98 -2.55 20.88
C LYS A 111 13.97 -3.70 20.64
N GLY A 112 14.97 -3.79 21.51
CA GLY A 112 16.01 -4.82 21.54
C GLY A 112 17.39 -4.28 21.11
N GLU A 113 18.28 -5.20 20.75
CA GLU A 113 19.64 -4.94 20.25
C GLU A 113 19.63 -4.26 18.88
N ILE A 114 19.34 -2.96 18.87
CA ILE A 114 19.21 -2.16 17.66
C ILE A 114 19.98 -0.86 17.87
N PRO A 115 20.70 -0.36 16.84
CA PRO A 115 21.44 0.88 16.95
C PRO A 115 20.59 2.04 17.43
N HIS A 116 21.18 2.88 18.27
CA HIS A 116 20.58 4.12 18.71
C HIS A 116 20.33 5.05 17.52
N ARG A 117 19.21 5.78 17.56
CA ARG A 117 18.83 6.72 16.51
C ARG A 117 18.28 7.98 17.14
N LYS A 118 18.60 9.13 16.53
CA LYS A 118 18.05 10.43 16.94
C LYS A 118 16.58 10.52 16.52
N GLY A 119 15.71 10.91 17.46
CA GLY A 119 14.28 11.10 17.19
C GLY A 119 13.47 11.33 18.47
N LYS A 120 12.32 12.01 18.35
CA LYS A 120 11.47 12.34 19.48
C LYS A 120 10.97 11.07 20.18
N GLY A 121 11.42 10.86 21.42
CA GLY A 121 11.02 9.73 22.26
C GLY A 121 11.56 8.37 21.80
N MET A 122 12.64 8.33 21.02
CA MET A 122 13.26 7.09 20.54
C MET A 122 14.69 6.93 21.05
N MET A 123 14.94 5.82 21.75
CA MET A 123 16.28 5.39 22.12
C MET A 123 16.94 4.61 20.98
N SER A 124 16.19 3.75 20.27
CA SER A 124 16.68 2.92 19.19
C SER A 124 15.66 2.75 18.06
N GLY A 125 16.17 2.52 16.84
CA GLY A 125 15.32 2.44 15.64
C GLY A 125 16.04 1.93 14.40
N ARG A 126 15.25 1.50 13.40
CA ARG A 126 15.72 0.98 12.11
C ARG A 126 14.83 1.45 10.96
N PHE A 127 15.28 1.20 9.73
CA PHE A 127 14.57 1.52 8.49
C PHE A 127 14.18 0.23 7.74
N PRO A 128 13.06 -0.41 8.11
CA PRO A 128 12.66 -1.71 7.55
C PRO A 128 12.09 -1.59 6.13
N LYS A 129 12.94 -1.34 5.12
CA LYS A 129 12.55 -1.09 3.71
C LYS A 129 11.54 -2.09 3.15
N ARG A 130 11.87 -3.38 3.09
CA ARG A 130 10.99 -4.44 2.54
C ARG A 130 9.66 -4.55 3.27
N ALA A 131 9.67 -4.38 4.60
CA ALA A 131 8.43 -4.44 5.36
C ALA A 131 7.55 -3.23 5.06
N SER A 132 8.12 -2.03 5.01
CA SER A 132 7.39 -0.80 4.65
C SER A 132 6.74 -0.90 3.27
N GLU A 133 7.44 -1.45 2.27
CA GLU A 133 6.88 -1.68 0.92
C GLU A 133 5.61 -2.56 0.97
N HIS A 134 5.65 -3.68 1.69
CA HIS A 134 4.47 -4.53 1.87
C HIS A 134 3.34 -3.81 2.60
N PHE A 135 3.64 -3.03 3.66
CA PHE A 135 2.62 -2.29 4.40
C PHE A 135 1.97 -1.19 3.56
N ILE A 136 2.70 -0.50 2.67
CA ILE A 136 2.13 0.51 1.77
C ILE A 136 1.07 -0.12 0.86
N VAL A 137 1.35 -1.31 0.30
CA VAL A 137 0.38 -2.05 -0.53
C VAL A 137 -0.88 -2.38 0.27
N LEU A 138 -0.72 -2.86 1.50
CA LEU A 138 -1.86 -3.16 2.38
C LEU A 138 -2.68 -1.91 2.75
N LEU A 139 -2.02 -0.79 3.02
CA LEU A 139 -2.70 0.47 3.35
C LEU A 139 -3.45 1.06 2.15
N LYS A 140 -2.92 0.92 0.93
CA LYS A 140 -3.63 1.30 -0.30
C LYS A 140 -4.91 0.48 -0.49
N GLY A 141 -4.83 -0.85 -0.27
CA GLY A 141 -6.02 -1.70 -0.26
C GLY A 141 -7.01 -1.32 0.84
N LEU A 142 -6.51 -1.00 2.03
CA LEU A 142 -7.34 -0.55 3.15
C LEU A 142 -8.04 0.79 2.87
N LYS A 143 -7.39 1.72 2.15
CA LYS A 143 -8.01 2.96 1.66
C LYS A 143 -9.17 2.66 0.72
N GLY A 144 -9.00 1.73 -0.22
CA GLY A 144 -10.07 1.27 -1.11
C GLY A 144 -11.27 0.71 -0.33
N ASN A 145 -11.01 -0.17 0.64
CA ASN A 145 -12.06 -0.74 1.50
C ASN A 145 -12.78 0.32 2.34
N ALA A 146 -12.06 1.33 2.83
CA ALA A 146 -12.65 2.43 3.59
C ALA A 146 -13.60 3.27 2.73
N VAL A 147 -13.22 3.58 1.49
CA VAL A 147 -14.06 4.29 0.53
C VAL A 147 -15.31 3.47 0.19
N MET A 148 -15.17 2.17 -0.07
CA MET A 148 -16.32 1.29 -0.33
C MET A 148 -17.31 1.24 0.83
N ASN A 149 -16.83 1.31 2.06
CA ASN A 149 -17.68 1.33 3.26
C ASN A 149 -18.23 2.72 3.61
N GLY A 150 -17.81 3.78 2.89
CA GLY A 150 -18.25 5.15 3.13
C GLY A 150 -17.65 5.82 4.37
N LEU A 151 -16.45 5.41 4.79
CA LEU A 151 -15.75 6.02 5.93
C LEU A 151 -15.11 7.35 5.50
N GLU A 152 -15.49 8.45 6.15
CA GLU A 152 -14.99 9.80 5.82
C GLU A 152 -13.58 10.05 6.35
N ASN A 153 -13.34 9.69 7.62
CA ASN A 153 -12.11 10.02 8.33
C ASN A 153 -11.55 8.78 9.02
N PRO A 154 -11.06 7.80 8.24
CA PRO A 154 -10.61 6.52 8.77
C PRO A 154 -9.30 6.65 9.54
N VAL A 155 -9.31 6.18 10.78
CA VAL A 155 -8.15 6.09 11.67
C VAL A 155 -7.83 4.63 11.94
N ILE A 156 -6.55 4.27 11.92
CA ILE A 156 -6.09 2.91 12.22
C ILE A 156 -6.21 2.65 13.72
N VAL A 157 -7.20 1.87 14.13
CA VAL A 157 -7.46 1.58 15.55
C VAL A 157 -6.74 0.31 15.99
N GLU A 158 -6.80 -0.73 15.16
CA GLU A 158 -6.13 -2.01 15.40
C GLU A 158 -5.07 -2.23 14.33
N ALA A 159 -3.85 -2.49 14.75
CA ALA A 159 -2.78 -2.95 13.89
C ALA A 159 -2.02 -4.04 14.64
N SER A 160 -2.10 -5.27 14.15
CA SER A 160 -1.50 -6.45 14.79
C SER A 160 -0.74 -7.29 13.77
N ALA A 161 0.31 -7.94 14.24
CA ALA A 161 1.18 -8.77 13.42
C ALA A 161 1.57 -10.03 14.20
N ASN A 162 1.13 -11.20 13.70
CA ASN A 162 1.32 -12.49 14.35
C ASN A 162 2.22 -13.38 13.50
N ARG A 163 3.00 -14.25 14.14
CA ARG A 163 3.85 -15.21 13.43
C ARG A 163 2.97 -16.17 12.62
N ALA A 164 3.29 -16.33 11.33
CA ALA A 164 2.63 -17.30 10.45
C ALA A 164 3.43 -18.60 10.37
N GLN A 165 2.86 -19.61 9.70
CA GLN A 165 3.59 -20.84 9.33
C GLN A 165 4.84 -20.49 8.52
N ARG A 166 5.99 -21.03 8.95
CA ARG A 166 7.30 -20.71 8.37
C ARG A 166 7.80 -21.91 7.56
N PRO A 167 7.68 -21.90 6.22
CA PRO A 167 8.16 -23.00 5.42
C PRO A 167 9.68 -23.09 5.53
N PHE A 168 10.18 -24.32 5.53
CA PHE A 168 11.61 -24.58 5.48
C PHE A 168 12.18 -24.17 4.10
N GLY A 169 13.39 -23.66 4.11
CA GLY A 169 14.21 -23.42 2.94
C GLY A 169 15.37 -24.43 2.87
N LYS A 170 16.28 -24.20 1.92
CA LYS A 170 17.50 -24.99 1.78
C LYS A 170 18.29 -24.98 3.10
N GLY A 171 18.81 -26.15 3.51
CA GLY A 171 19.58 -26.30 4.74
C GLY A 171 18.76 -26.14 6.03
N GLY A 172 17.45 -26.39 6.02
CA GLY A 172 16.61 -26.35 7.24
C GLY A 172 16.29 -24.95 7.75
N ILE A 173 16.65 -23.89 7.02
CA ILE A 173 16.41 -22.51 7.43
C ILE A 173 14.90 -22.19 7.33
N LYS A 174 14.27 -21.83 8.45
CA LYS A 174 12.86 -21.41 8.47
C LYS A 174 12.68 -20.01 7.86
N ARG A 175 11.97 -19.91 6.74
CA ARG A 175 11.65 -18.62 6.11
C ARG A 175 10.64 -17.83 6.96
N LYS A 176 10.86 -16.54 7.11
CA LYS A 176 9.98 -15.69 7.94
C LYS A 176 8.67 -15.40 7.21
N ARG A 177 7.56 -15.62 7.91
CA ARG A 177 6.19 -15.33 7.48
C ARG A 177 5.41 -14.71 8.64
N THR A 178 4.50 -13.78 8.31
CA THR A 178 3.70 -13.05 9.30
C THR A 178 2.27 -12.84 8.78
N HIS A 179 1.27 -13.05 9.64
CA HIS A 179 -0.11 -12.63 9.41
C HIS A 179 -0.26 -11.19 9.92
N ILE A 180 -0.86 -10.31 9.12
CA ILE A 180 -1.04 -8.89 9.46
C ILE A 180 -2.53 -8.60 9.42
N ARG A 181 -3.03 -7.94 10.45
CA ARG A 181 -4.42 -7.48 10.54
C ARG A 181 -4.43 -5.99 10.81
N LEU A 182 -5.11 -5.23 9.95
CA LEU A 182 -5.36 -3.80 10.16
C LEU A 182 -6.88 -3.56 10.17
N LYS A 183 -7.33 -2.76 11.13
CA LYS A 183 -8.72 -2.30 11.24
C LYS A 183 -8.73 -0.78 11.32
N VAL A 184 -9.53 -0.17 10.46
CA VAL A 184 -9.83 1.26 10.51
C VAL A 184 -11.28 1.48 10.90
N MET A 185 -11.50 2.55 11.65
CA MET A 185 -12.82 3.04 12.05
C MET A 185 -12.85 4.55 11.86
N ASP A 186 -14.04 5.11 11.70
CA ASP A 186 -14.17 6.56 11.64
C ASP A 186 -13.80 7.21 12.97
N LYS A 187 -13.09 8.34 12.86
CA LYS A 187 -12.65 9.12 14.01
C LYS A 187 -13.80 9.49 14.96
N LYS A 188 -14.99 9.74 14.42
CA LYS A 188 -16.22 10.05 15.17
C LYS A 188 -16.62 8.93 16.16
N MET A 189 -16.37 7.67 15.82
CA MET A 189 -16.75 6.50 16.64
C MET A 189 -15.71 6.17 17.72
N ILE A 190 -14.53 6.77 17.69
CA ILE A 190 -13.47 6.53 18.68
C ILE A 190 -13.81 7.32 19.94
N LYS A 191 -14.43 6.65 20.92
CA LYS A 191 -14.66 7.24 22.25
C LYS A 191 -13.31 7.64 22.86
N PRO A 192 -13.12 8.90 23.31
CA PRO A 192 -11.92 9.27 24.04
C PRO A 192 -11.83 8.41 25.30
N LYS A 193 -10.68 7.76 25.53
CA LYS A 193 -10.43 7.10 26.80
C LYS A 193 -10.51 8.18 27.89
N LYS A 194 -11.55 8.13 28.74
CA LYS A 194 -11.64 9.00 29.92
C LYS A 194 -10.31 8.90 30.69
N ASP A 195 -9.62 10.02 30.84
CA ASP A 195 -8.37 10.09 31.56
C ASP A 195 -8.59 9.61 33.00
N LYS A 196 -8.06 8.43 33.34
CA LYS A 196 -8.16 7.86 34.69
C LYS A 196 -7.65 8.83 35.76
N LYS A 197 -6.74 9.75 35.41
CA LYS A 197 -6.24 10.82 36.30
C LYS A 197 -7.33 11.82 36.75
N LYS A 198 -8.28 12.20 35.88
CA LYS A 198 -9.39 13.10 36.27
C LYS A 198 -10.41 12.43 37.19
N ILE A 199 -10.57 11.10 37.08
CA ILE A 199 -11.51 10.33 37.91
C ILE A 199 -10.99 10.17 39.35
N VAL A 200 -9.66 10.04 39.52
CA VAL A 200 -9.04 9.95 40.86
C VAL A 200 -9.12 11.29 41.60
N ASN A 201 -8.81 12.41 40.94
CA ASN A 201 -8.90 13.73 41.57
C ASN A 201 -10.35 14.08 41.97
N LYS A 202 -11.34 13.77 41.11
CA LYS A 202 -12.76 13.99 41.39
C LYS A 202 -13.32 13.09 42.50
N LYS A 203 -12.66 11.96 42.80
CA LYS A 203 -12.98 11.10 43.96
C LYS A 203 -12.33 11.58 45.27
N MET A 204 -11.19 12.26 45.19
CA MET A 204 -10.54 12.89 46.35
C MET A 204 -11.24 14.19 46.77
N GLU A 205 -11.72 14.99 45.83
CA GLU A 205 -12.50 16.21 46.11
C GLU A 205 -13.90 15.93 46.70
N LYS A 206 -14.48 14.75 46.43
CA LYS A 206 -15.78 14.34 47.01
C LYS A 206 -15.67 13.63 48.36
N LYS A 207 -14.45 13.46 48.89
CA LYS A 207 -14.15 12.82 50.18
C LYS A 207 -13.65 13.82 51.24
N LYS A 208 -13.51 15.10 50.88
CA LYS A 208 -13.37 16.23 51.78
C LYS A 208 -14.71 16.94 51.85
#